data_AF-A0A101IJ26-F1
#
_entry.id   AF-A0A101IJ26-F1
#
_cell.length_a   1.000
_cell.length_b   1.000
_cell.length_c   1.000
_cell.angle_alpha   90.00
_cell.angle_beta   90.00
_cell.angle_gamma   90.00
#
_symmetry.space_group_name_H-M   'P 1'
#
loop_
_entity.id
_entity.type
_entity.pdbx_description
1 polymer ?
#
loop_
_entity_poly.entity_id
_entity_poly.type
_entity_poly.pdbx_seq_one_letter_code
_entity_poly.pdbx_strand_id
1 'polypeptide(L)'
;MTARLSIASIFCLLLFALMAGCIGDQAPNTQEIPVHSYRVVAVYPHDPEAFTQGLVYKDGVLYEGTGRYGRSKLRETNLETGEVIRSRSLPPQLFGEGIVLWEDRLVQLTWRSGIGLVWDLENLTVAGTFVYPTEGWGITSDGRDLIMSDGSSRLLLIDPETLRLRGKIDVQSNGEPLPGLNELEYIDGLIYANVWKTDEIAVISPERGEVVAWIDLSGLLTEEERLSSDFLNGIAYDPESERLLVTGKLWPKVFGIEIVKSEGSRPFGIS
;
A
#
# COMPACT_ATOMS: atom_id res chain seq x y z
N MET A 1 40.29 -80.56 -15.45
CA MET A 1 41.51 -79.97 -16.04
C MET A 1 41.39 -78.46 -15.86
N THR A 2 41.86 -77.93 -14.73
CA THR A 2 43.21 -77.37 -14.50
C THR A 2 43.45 -76.02 -15.19
N ALA A 3 43.67 -75.03 -14.32
CA ALA A 3 44.00 -73.63 -14.54
C ALA A 3 45.15 -73.35 -15.53
N ARG A 4 45.19 -72.12 -16.10
CA ARG A 4 46.13 -71.05 -15.69
C ARG A 4 46.02 -69.78 -16.56
N LEU A 5 46.39 -68.68 -15.92
CA LEU A 5 46.49 -67.26 -16.31
C LEU A 5 47.18 -66.98 -17.66
N SER A 6 46.87 -65.82 -18.27
CA SER A 6 47.90 -64.79 -18.46
C SER A 6 47.33 -63.39 -18.73
N ILE A 7 48.06 -62.40 -18.21
CA ILE A 7 47.84 -60.95 -18.19
C ILE A 7 48.43 -60.32 -19.45
N ALA A 8 47.79 -59.30 -20.06
CA ALA A 8 48.46 -58.13 -20.65
C ALA A 8 47.49 -57.11 -21.28
N SER A 9 47.36 -55.96 -20.61
CA SER A 9 47.60 -54.60 -21.11
C SER A 9 47.01 -54.07 -22.44
N ILE A 10 46.20 -53.01 -22.28
CA ILE A 10 46.39 -51.63 -22.82
C ILE A 10 45.89 -51.30 -24.24
N PHE A 11 45.04 -50.26 -24.28
CA PHE A 11 44.66 -49.33 -25.37
C PHE A 11 43.67 -49.81 -26.45
N CYS A 12 42.45 -49.25 -26.48
CA CYS A 12 42.16 -47.92 -27.08
C CYS A 12 40.67 -47.81 -27.52
N LEU A 13 40.11 -46.62 -27.27
CA LEU A 13 39.09 -45.90 -28.06
C LEU A 13 37.58 -46.25 -27.95
N LEU A 14 36.88 -45.19 -27.49
CA LEU A 14 35.73 -44.53 -28.11
C LEU A 14 34.30 -44.77 -27.57
N LEU A 15 33.67 -43.61 -27.32
CA LEU A 15 32.23 -43.30 -27.34
C LEU A 15 31.44 -43.64 -26.07
N PHE A 16 31.49 -42.73 -25.09
CA PHE A 16 30.27 -42.36 -24.38
C PHE A 16 30.04 -40.85 -24.55
N ALA A 17 28.94 -40.54 -25.23
CA ALA A 17 28.55 -39.21 -25.65
C ALA A 17 28.27 -38.29 -24.45
N LEU A 18 28.87 -37.11 -24.46
CA LEU A 18 28.38 -35.96 -23.69
C LEU A 18 27.03 -35.54 -24.28
N MET A 19 25.93 -35.91 -23.64
CA MET A 19 24.72 -35.09 -23.66
C MET A 19 24.95 -33.95 -22.67
N ALA A 20 25.70 -32.93 -23.10
CA ALA A 20 25.64 -31.64 -22.45
C ALA A 20 24.25 -31.08 -22.74
N GLY A 21 23.32 -31.34 -21.82
CA GLY A 21 22.04 -30.65 -21.80
C GLY A 21 22.34 -29.16 -21.68
N CYS A 22 22.06 -28.41 -22.73
CA CYS A 22 21.95 -26.97 -22.66
C CYS A 22 20.82 -26.66 -21.66
N ILE A 23 21.17 -26.49 -20.39
CA ILE A 23 20.38 -25.69 -19.48
C ILE A 23 20.53 -24.29 -20.04
N GLY A 24 19.61 -23.91 -20.93
CA GLY A 24 19.43 -22.51 -21.25
C GLY A 24 19.05 -21.85 -19.95
N ASP A 25 19.95 -21.03 -19.40
CA ASP A 25 19.57 -19.95 -18.51
C ASP A 25 18.48 -19.17 -19.24
N GLN A 26 17.22 -19.45 -18.91
CA GLN A 26 16.14 -18.52 -19.18
C GLN A 26 16.50 -17.30 -18.35
N ALA A 27 17.06 -16.28 -18.99
CA ALA A 27 17.21 -14.97 -18.37
C ALA A 27 15.86 -14.63 -17.71
N PRO A 28 15.84 -14.12 -16.47
CA PRO A 28 14.59 -13.76 -15.82
C PRO A 28 13.80 -12.89 -16.79
N ASN A 29 12.54 -13.26 -17.00
CA ASN A 29 11.62 -12.49 -17.83
C ASN A 29 11.42 -11.14 -17.12
N THR A 30 12.28 -10.16 -17.43
CA THR A 30 12.24 -8.82 -16.87
C THR A 30 11.11 -8.07 -17.53
N GLN A 31 9.87 -8.44 -17.20
CA GLN A 31 8.72 -7.69 -17.62
C GLN A 31 8.79 -6.34 -16.92
N GLU A 32 9.04 -5.29 -17.69
CA GLU A 32 9.08 -3.93 -17.19
C GLU A 32 7.74 -3.56 -16.53
N ILE A 33 7.82 -3.07 -15.29
CA ILE A 33 6.62 -2.59 -14.57
C ILE A 33 6.25 -1.22 -15.16
N PRO A 34 5.04 -1.04 -15.70
CA PRO A 34 4.61 0.22 -16.28
C PRO A 34 4.52 1.32 -15.21
N VAL A 35 4.86 2.54 -15.61
CA VAL A 35 4.66 3.75 -14.81
C VAL A 35 3.55 4.56 -15.46
N HIS A 36 2.49 4.82 -14.72
CA HIS A 36 1.39 5.64 -15.15
C HIS A 36 1.56 7.06 -14.61
N SER A 37 1.07 8.02 -15.39
CA SER A 37 0.92 9.40 -14.93
C SER A 37 -0.53 9.63 -14.53
N TYR A 38 -0.90 10.88 -14.30
CA TYR A 38 -2.24 11.27 -13.88
C TYR A 38 -2.73 12.50 -14.62
N ARG A 39 -4.04 12.70 -14.57
CA ARG A 39 -4.70 13.94 -14.94
C ARG A 39 -5.55 14.40 -13.77
N VAL A 40 -5.32 15.64 -13.32
CA VAL A 40 -6.20 16.28 -12.33
C VAL A 40 -7.54 16.61 -12.99
N VAL A 41 -8.61 16.08 -12.41
CA VAL A 41 -10.00 16.30 -12.86
C VAL A 41 -10.82 17.10 -11.86
N ALA A 42 -10.38 17.17 -10.60
CA ALA A 42 -10.98 18.01 -9.57
C ALA A 42 -9.95 18.42 -8.51
N VAL A 43 -10.20 19.55 -7.84
CA VAL A 43 -9.40 20.03 -6.72
C VAL A 43 -10.35 20.51 -5.64
N TYR A 44 -10.12 20.02 -4.42
CA TYR A 44 -10.95 20.30 -3.24
C TYR A 44 -10.10 20.91 -2.13
N PRO A 45 -10.69 21.76 -1.26
CA PRO A 45 -9.99 22.27 -0.09
C PRO A 45 -9.65 21.14 0.89
N HIS A 46 -8.47 21.21 1.48
CA HIS A 46 -8.05 20.33 2.57
C HIS A 46 -7.46 21.17 3.70
N ASP A 47 -7.59 20.66 4.92
CA ASP A 47 -7.10 21.35 6.11
C ASP A 47 -5.56 21.27 6.19
N PRO A 48 -4.83 22.39 6.08
CA PRO A 48 -3.37 22.39 6.11
C PRO A 48 -2.79 22.06 7.49
N GLU A 49 -3.61 21.94 8.55
CA GLU A 49 -3.17 21.43 9.85
C GLU A 49 -3.35 19.91 9.99
N ALA A 50 -3.98 19.25 9.01
CA ALA A 50 -4.24 17.82 9.04
C ALA A 50 -3.00 17.02 8.65
N PHE A 51 -2.47 16.25 9.60
CA PHE A 51 -1.39 15.31 9.32
C PHE A 51 -1.99 13.97 8.88
N THR A 52 -2.47 13.90 7.64
CA THR A 52 -3.22 12.77 7.08
C THR A 52 -2.46 11.45 7.17
N GLN A 53 -3.13 10.44 7.73
CA GLN A 53 -2.58 9.08 7.89
C GLN A 53 -3.51 7.97 7.39
N GLY A 54 -4.80 8.27 7.18
CA GLY A 54 -5.73 7.41 6.47
C GLY A 54 -6.86 8.22 5.87
N LEU A 55 -7.32 7.84 4.69
CA LEU A 55 -8.37 8.55 3.97
C LEU A 55 -9.37 7.53 3.42
N VAL A 56 -10.67 7.79 3.59
CA VAL A 56 -11.73 6.95 2.99
C VAL A 56 -12.81 7.86 2.44
N TYR A 57 -13.32 7.53 1.25
CA TYR A 57 -14.45 8.22 0.64
C TYR A 57 -15.72 7.41 0.77
N LYS A 58 -16.83 8.09 1.03
CA LYS A 58 -18.18 7.52 0.98
C LYS A 58 -19.21 8.62 0.74
N ASP A 59 -19.98 8.52 -0.35
CA ASP A 59 -21.16 9.36 -0.61
C ASP A 59 -20.93 10.88 -0.48
N GLY A 60 -19.85 11.40 -1.07
CA GLY A 60 -19.49 12.83 -1.02
C GLY A 60 -18.78 13.27 0.27
N VAL A 61 -18.51 12.33 1.18
CA VAL A 61 -17.86 12.57 2.47
C VAL A 61 -16.49 11.89 2.50
N LEU A 62 -15.53 12.58 3.09
CA LEU A 62 -14.23 12.02 3.45
C LEU A 62 -14.20 11.70 4.94
N TYR A 63 -13.87 10.45 5.27
CA TYR A 63 -13.37 10.09 6.58
C TYR A 63 -11.85 10.22 6.58
N GLU A 64 -11.29 10.81 7.62
CA GLU A 64 -9.85 11.06 7.70
C GLU A 64 -9.31 10.72 9.09
N GLY A 65 -8.30 9.85 9.13
CA GLY A 65 -7.46 9.63 10.29
C GLY A 65 -6.25 10.57 10.26
N THR A 66 -6.10 11.41 11.29
CA THR A 66 -4.95 12.32 11.40
C THR A 66 -4.01 11.91 12.53
N GLY A 67 -2.72 12.10 12.28
CA GLY A 67 -1.63 11.80 13.21
C GLY A 67 -1.15 13.00 14.02
N ARG A 68 -0.19 12.72 14.92
CA ARG A 68 0.46 13.58 15.95
C ARG A 68 -0.07 13.35 17.37
N TYR A 69 0.84 13.04 18.28
CA TYR A 69 0.53 12.90 19.71
C TYR A 69 -0.16 14.15 20.25
N GLY A 70 -1.24 13.95 21.01
CA GLY A 70 -2.08 15.04 21.54
C GLY A 70 -2.93 15.79 20.51
N ARG A 71 -2.83 15.46 19.20
CA ARG A 71 -3.56 16.14 18.12
C ARG A 71 -4.28 15.20 17.15
N SER A 72 -4.06 13.89 17.29
CA SER A 72 -4.65 12.88 16.41
C SER A 72 -6.17 12.90 16.52
N LYS A 73 -6.84 12.82 15.36
CA LYS A 73 -8.30 12.86 15.27
C LYS A 73 -8.80 11.80 14.29
N LEU A 74 -10.04 11.39 14.50
CA LEU A 74 -10.91 10.90 13.42
C LEU A 74 -11.81 12.05 12.99
N ARG A 75 -11.95 12.26 11.69
CA ARG A 75 -12.73 13.35 11.11
C ARG A 75 -13.66 12.81 10.04
N GLU A 76 -14.77 13.49 9.88
CA GLU A 76 -15.70 13.34 8.78
C GLU A 76 -15.88 14.74 8.18
N THR A 77 -15.54 14.89 6.91
CA THR A 77 -15.54 16.18 6.19
C THR A 77 -16.35 16.07 4.90
N ASN A 78 -17.03 17.15 4.55
CA ASN A 78 -17.64 17.25 3.23
C ASN A 78 -16.53 17.46 2.18
N LEU A 79 -16.47 16.62 1.15
CA LEU A 79 -15.40 16.66 0.14
C LEU A 79 -15.36 18.02 -0.59
N GLU A 80 -16.51 18.52 -1.04
CA GLU A 80 -16.56 19.71 -1.89
C GLU A 80 -16.14 20.99 -1.16
N THR A 81 -16.53 21.10 0.11
CA THR A 81 -16.37 22.34 0.91
C THR A 81 -15.19 22.28 1.87
N GLY A 82 -14.71 21.08 2.22
CA GLY A 82 -13.72 20.87 3.28
C GLY A 82 -14.27 21.10 4.70
N GLU A 83 -15.58 21.34 4.85
CA GLU A 83 -16.21 21.56 6.15
C GLU A 83 -16.16 20.29 7.00
N VAL A 84 -15.75 20.43 8.26
CA VAL A 84 -15.78 19.34 9.23
C VAL A 84 -17.20 19.14 9.73
N ILE A 85 -17.80 18.02 9.34
CA ILE A 85 -19.13 17.59 9.77
C ILE A 85 -19.05 17.08 11.22
N ARG A 86 -18.11 16.17 11.47
CA ARG A 86 -17.83 15.62 12.81
C ARG A 86 -16.35 15.40 13.01
N SER A 87 -15.92 15.47 14.28
CA SER A 87 -14.55 15.13 14.66
C SER A 87 -14.50 14.56 16.07
N ARG A 88 -13.54 13.66 16.29
CA ARG A 88 -13.24 13.04 17.57
C ARG A 88 -11.74 13.02 17.78
N SER A 89 -11.29 13.55 18.92
CA SER A 89 -9.90 13.44 19.31
C SER A 89 -9.61 12.03 19.84
N LEU A 90 -8.46 11.49 19.49
CA LEU A 90 -7.93 10.29 20.12
C LEU A 90 -7.34 10.66 21.50
N PRO A 91 -7.23 9.68 22.42
CA PRO A 91 -6.43 9.85 23.62
C PRO A 91 -5.02 10.41 23.29
N PRO A 92 -4.49 11.36 24.07
CA PRO A 92 -3.30 12.12 23.70
C PRO A 92 -2.03 11.28 23.56
N GLN A 93 -1.97 10.12 24.22
CA GLN A 93 -0.89 9.14 24.12
C GLN A 93 -0.90 8.32 22.83
N LEU A 94 -1.98 8.37 22.04
CA LEU A 94 -2.10 7.67 20.78
C LEU A 94 -1.74 8.60 19.63
N PHE A 95 -0.98 8.06 18.68
CA PHE A 95 -0.75 8.67 17.37
C PHE A 95 -1.65 7.92 16.39
N GLY A 96 -2.68 8.57 15.86
CA GLY A 96 -3.62 7.99 14.91
C GLY A 96 -2.96 7.74 13.56
N GLU A 97 -3.30 6.62 12.95
CA GLU A 97 -2.79 6.19 11.64
C GLU A 97 -3.97 5.86 10.70
N GLY A 98 -3.79 4.90 9.79
CA GLY A 98 -4.74 4.48 8.78
C GLY A 98 -6.12 4.14 9.32
N ILE A 99 -7.13 4.37 8.49
CA ILE A 99 -8.53 4.08 8.77
C ILE A 99 -9.16 3.29 7.62
N VAL A 100 -10.13 2.44 7.93
CA VAL A 100 -10.93 1.73 6.91
C VAL A 100 -12.38 1.62 7.38
N LEU A 101 -13.32 1.73 6.45
CA LEU A 101 -14.73 1.41 6.70
C LEU A 101 -14.94 -0.09 6.62
N TRP A 102 -15.65 -0.65 7.60
CA TRP A 102 -16.09 -2.04 7.58
C TRP A 102 -17.53 -2.11 8.08
N GLU A 103 -18.46 -2.38 7.17
CA GLU A 103 -19.91 -2.36 7.43
C GLU A 103 -20.39 -1.06 8.09
N ASP A 104 -20.86 -1.14 9.34
CA ASP A 104 -21.36 -0.05 10.16
C ASP A 104 -20.29 0.56 11.10
N ARG A 105 -19.02 0.22 10.86
CA ARG A 105 -17.89 0.59 11.73
C ARG A 105 -16.79 1.24 10.93
N LEU A 106 -15.93 1.95 11.65
CA LEU A 106 -14.64 2.41 11.15
C LEU A 106 -13.54 1.84 12.04
N VAL A 107 -12.55 1.21 11.43
CA VAL A 107 -11.37 0.68 12.12
C VAL A 107 -10.25 1.69 11.94
N GLN A 108 -9.57 2.04 13.04
CA GLN A 108 -8.45 2.98 13.02
C GLN A 108 -7.22 2.37 13.69
N LEU A 109 -6.08 2.43 13.01
CA LEU A 109 -4.80 2.04 13.55
C LEU A 109 -4.16 3.16 14.37
N THR A 110 -3.17 2.78 15.16
CA THR A 110 -2.24 3.71 15.79
C THR A 110 -0.80 3.30 15.53
N TRP A 111 0.10 4.27 15.55
CA TRP A 111 1.46 4.05 15.08
C TRP A 111 2.24 2.98 15.86
N ARG A 112 2.65 3.30 17.09
CA ARG A 112 3.57 2.45 17.87
C ARG A 112 2.95 1.71 19.03
N SER A 113 1.67 1.96 19.31
CA SER A 113 1.05 1.42 20.52
C SER A 113 0.65 -0.05 20.38
N GLY A 114 0.54 -0.57 19.15
CA GLY A 114 0.02 -1.90 18.88
C GLY A 114 -1.48 -2.03 19.20
N ILE A 115 -2.20 -0.90 19.27
CA ILE A 115 -3.64 -0.85 19.58
C ILE A 115 -4.38 -0.24 18.40
N GLY A 116 -5.44 -0.91 17.98
CA GLY A 116 -6.43 -0.36 17.05
C GLY A 116 -7.72 -0.02 17.76
N LEU A 117 -8.44 0.95 17.20
CA LEU A 117 -9.74 1.43 17.69
C LEU A 117 -10.82 1.01 16.70
N VAL A 118 -11.96 0.57 17.22
CA VAL A 118 -13.18 0.35 16.45
C VAL A 118 -14.16 1.44 16.82
N TRP A 119 -14.59 2.20 15.83
CA TRP A 119 -15.53 3.30 15.97
C TRP A 119 -16.89 2.87 15.43
N ASP A 120 -17.94 3.20 16.15
CA ASP A 120 -19.31 3.20 15.64
C ASP A 120 -19.44 4.31 14.58
N LEU A 121 -19.85 3.99 13.35
CA LEU A 121 -19.89 4.97 12.26
C LEU A 121 -21.03 5.99 12.44
N GLU A 122 -22.14 5.60 13.06
CA GLU A 122 -23.32 6.44 13.26
C GLU A 122 -23.00 7.63 14.17
N ASN A 123 -22.17 7.46 15.20
CA ASN A 123 -21.91 8.50 16.20
C ASN A 123 -20.42 8.81 16.47
N LEU A 124 -19.50 8.08 15.83
CA LEU A 124 -18.05 8.14 16.04
C LEU A 124 -17.66 7.98 17.52
N THR A 125 -18.29 7.04 18.23
CA THR A 125 -17.85 6.63 19.56
C THR A 125 -17.01 5.38 19.46
N VAL A 126 -16.05 5.22 20.39
CA VAL A 126 -15.23 4.01 20.43
C VAL A 126 -16.10 2.84 20.90
N ALA A 127 -16.37 1.92 20.01
CA ALA A 127 -17.12 0.68 20.25
C ALA A 127 -16.23 -0.44 20.81
N GLY A 128 -14.92 -0.38 20.52
CA GLY A 128 -13.98 -1.37 21.01
C GLY A 128 -12.54 -1.07 20.66
N THR A 129 -11.65 -1.96 21.09
CA THR A 129 -10.22 -1.93 20.76
C THR A 129 -9.73 -3.33 20.43
N PHE A 130 -8.64 -3.40 19.67
CA PHE A 130 -7.94 -4.63 19.37
C PHE A 130 -6.43 -4.40 19.41
N VAL A 131 -5.66 -5.47 19.40
CA VAL A 131 -4.19 -5.41 19.48
C VAL A 131 -3.55 -6.11 18.29
N TYR A 132 -2.40 -5.60 17.88
CA TYR A 132 -1.58 -6.17 16.82
C TYR A 132 -0.08 -6.06 17.18
N PRO A 133 0.77 -6.95 16.63
CA PRO A 133 2.14 -7.14 17.13
C PRO A 133 3.19 -6.22 16.48
N THR A 134 2.81 -5.33 15.57
CA THR A 134 3.69 -4.46 14.77
C THR A 134 3.39 -2.98 15.01
N GLU A 135 4.11 -2.08 14.33
CA GLU A 135 3.54 -0.75 14.07
C GLU A 135 2.28 -0.88 13.18
N GLY A 136 1.42 0.13 13.17
CA GLY A 136 0.29 0.24 12.25
C GLY A 136 0.42 1.51 11.41
N TRP A 137 0.34 1.40 10.08
CA TRP A 137 0.48 2.52 9.15
C TRP A 137 -0.83 2.67 8.36
N GLY A 138 -0.93 2.16 7.14
CA GLY A 138 -2.18 2.16 6.36
C GLY A 138 -3.06 0.94 6.63
N ILE A 139 -4.35 1.06 6.34
CA ILE A 139 -5.30 -0.06 6.35
C ILE A 139 -6.37 0.15 5.28
N THR A 140 -6.71 -0.92 4.57
CA THR A 140 -7.83 -0.97 3.62
C THR A 140 -8.54 -2.32 3.72
N SER A 141 -9.48 -2.62 2.84
CA SER A 141 -10.16 -3.92 2.81
C SER A 141 -10.51 -4.38 1.40
N ASP A 142 -10.36 -5.67 1.14
CA ASP A 142 -10.82 -6.35 -0.08
C ASP A 142 -12.27 -6.85 0.02
N GLY A 143 -13.00 -6.48 1.09
CA GLY A 143 -14.34 -6.98 1.38
C GLY A 143 -14.37 -8.34 2.07
N ARG A 144 -13.22 -8.95 2.35
CA ARG A 144 -13.10 -10.23 3.09
C ARG A 144 -12.17 -10.11 4.30
N ASP A 145 -11.02 -9.49 4.12
CA ASP A 145 -10.00 -9.26 5.11
C ASP A 145 -9.75 -7.74 5.21
N LEU A 146 -9.32 -7.27 6.38
CA LEU A 146 -8.65 -5.98 6.48
C LEU A 146 -7.17 -6.19 6.14
N ILE A 147 -6.61 -5.27 5.37
CA ILE A 147 -5.24 -5.34 4.87
C ILE A 147 -4.48 -4.17 5.48
N MET A 148 -3.47 -4.45 6.30
CA MET A 148 -2.73 -3.45 7.07
C MET A 148 -1.26 -3.40 6.63
N SER A 149 -0.72 -2.20 6.43
CA SER A 149 0.72 -1.97 6.31
C SER A 149 1.32 -1.53 7.65
N ASP A 150 2.63 -1.71 7.79
CA ASP A 150 3.41 -1.33 8.98
C ASP A 150 4.72 -0.60 8.64
N GLY A 151 4.83 -0.08 7.41
CA GLY A 151 6.05 0.53 6.87
C GLY A 151 7.09 -0.47 6.40
N SER A 152 6.92 -1.78 6.62
CA SER A 152 7.75 -2.83 6.04
C SER A 152 7.29 -3.19 4.61
N SER A 153 7.88 -4.25 4.05
CA SER A 153 7.47 -4.83 2.77
C SER A 153 6.40 -5.91 2.93
N ARG A 154 5.57 -5.83 3.97
CA ARG A 154 4.53 -6.81 4.27
C ARG A 154 3.21 -6.13 4.47
N LEU A 155 2.16 -6.73 3.93
CA LEU A 155 0.78 -6.41 4.26
C LEU A 155 0.22 -7.52 5.12
N LEU A 156 -0.35 -7.17 6.26
CA LEU A 156 -0.92 -8.11 7.22
C LEU A 156 -2.41 -8.25 6.96
N LEU A 157 -2.89 -9.49 6.91
CA LEU A 157 -4.31 -9.80 6.73
C LEU A 157 -4.94 -10.02 8.09
N ILE A 158 -5.97 -9.25 8.39
CA ILE A 158 -6.70 -9.26 9.65
C ILE A 158 -8.13 -9.68 9.38
N ASP A 159 -8.60 -10.67 10.14
CA ASP A 159 -10.00 -11.07 10.15
C ASP A 159 -10.85 -9.93 10.74
N PRO A 160 -11.82 -9.37 10.02
CA PRO A 160 -12.56 -8.20 10.47
C PRO A 160 -13.49 -8.49 11.67
N GLU A 161 -13.94 -9.74 11.82
CA GLU A 161 -14.85 -10.14 12.90
C GLU A 161 -14.10 -10.38 14.22
N THR A 162 -12.97 -11.08 14.14
CA THR A 162 -12.17 -11.43 15.32
C THR A 162 -11.05 -10.44 15.61
N LEU A 163 -10.73 -9.56 14.66
CA LEU A 163 -9.63 -8.59 14.67
C LEU A 163 -8.28 -9.24 14.95
N ARG A 164 -8.10 -10.46 14.43
CA ARG A 164 -6.87 -11.26 14.57
C ARG A 164 -6.18 -11.42 13.24
N LEU A 165 -4.85 -11.44 13.30
CA LEU A 165 -4.02 -11.76 12.15
C LEU A 165 -4.33 -13.17 11.64
N ARG A 166 -4.52 -13.28 10.32
CA ARG A 166 -4.72 -14.56 9.63
C ARG A 166 -3.64 -14.89 8.63
N GLY A 167 -2.94 -13.88 8.13
CA GLY A 167 -1.95 -14.08 7.09
C GLY A 167 -1.18 -12.81 6.78
N LYS A 168 -0.41 -12.90 5.70
CA LYS A 168 0.37 -11.78 5.19
C LYS A 168 0.57 -11.93 3.69
N ILE A 169 0.86 -10.81 3.05
CA ILE A 169 1.33 -10.70 1.67
C ILE A 169 2.73 -10.08 1.76
N ASP A 170 3.75 -10.78 1.26
CA ASP A 170 5.10 -10.21 1.15
C ASP A 170 5.15 -9.42 -0.19
N VAL A 171 5.36 -8.11 -0.12
CA VAL A 171 5.30 -7.21 -1.28
C VAL A 171 6.68 -7.04 -1.90
N GLN A 172 6.73 -7.16 -3.22
CA GLN A 172 7.96 -7.05 -4.01
C GLN A 172 7.77 -6.25 -5.28
N SER A 173 8.80 -5.51 -5.66
CA SER A 173 8.93 -4.83 -6.95
C SER A 173 10.15 -5.41 -7.67
N ASN A 174 9.96 -5.93 -8.88
CA ASN A 174 11.04 -6.59 -9.65
C ASN A 174 11.78 -7.70 -8.88
N GLY A 175 11.06 -8.45 -8.02
CA GLY A 175 11.63 -9.53 -7.21
C GLY A 175 12.33 -9.09 -5.93
N GLU A 176 12.45 -7.78 -5.68
CA GLU A 176 13.03 -7.24 -4.46
C GLU A 176 11.94 -6.76 -3.49
N PRO A 177 12.08 -6.96 -2.16
CA PRO A 177 11.13 -6.45 -1.18
C PRO A 177 10.94 -4.94 -1.30
N LEU A 178 9.69 -4.47 -1.29
CA LEU A 178 9.37 -3.03 -1.34
C LEU A 178 9.00 -2.51 0.06
N PRO A 179 9.92 -1.87 0.80
CA PRO A 179 9.61 -1.26 2.09
C PRO A 179 8.90 0.10 1.93
N GLY A 180 8.45 0.66 3.06
CA GLY A 180 7.86 2.00 3.10
C GLY A 180 6.40 2.06 2.69
N LEU A 181 5.72 0.91 2.62
CA LEU A 181 4.27 0.85 2.36
C LEU A 181 3.54 1.59 3.49
N ASN A 182 2.79 2.62 3.11
CA ASN A 182 2.11 3.49 4.05
C ASN A 182 0.60 3.39 3.85
N GLU A 183 -0.08 4.49 3.56
CA GLU A 183 -1.53 4.51 3.37
C GLU A 183 -1.96 3.62 2.19
N LEU A 184 -3.12 2.96 2.32
CA LEU A 184 -3.59 1.90 1.44
C LEU A 184 -5.02 2.17 0.96
N GLU A 185 -5.33 1.77 -0.27
CA GLU A 185 -6.69 1.68 -0.80
C GLU A 185 -6.86 0.43 -1.68
N TYR A 186 -8.02 -0.24 -1.61
CA TYR A 186 -8.31 -1.42 -2.43
C TYR A 186 -9.28 -1.09 -3.55
N ILE A 187 -8.86 -1.26 -4.79
CA ILE A 187 -9.59 -0.83 -5.98
C ILE A 187 -9.51 -1.92 -7.04
N ASP A 188 -10.67 -2.39 -7.50
CA ASP A 188 -10.81 -3.35 -8.60
C ASP A 188 -9.87 -4.57 -8.52
N GLY A 189 -9.71 -5.13 -7.32
CA GLY A 189 -8.89 -6.32 -7.12
C GLY A 189 -7.42 -6.05 -6.80
N LEU A 190 -7.00 -4.79 -6.72
CA LEU A 190 -5.61 -4.37 -6.52
C LEU A 190 -5.47 -3.51 -5.26
N ILE A 191 -4.30 -3.57 -4.65
CA ILE A 191 -3.95 -2.74 -3.49
C ILE A 191 -3.10 -1.57 -3.99
N TYR A 192 -3.57 -0.36 -3.74
CA TYR A 192 -2.86 0.89 -3.98
C TYR A 192 -2.18 1.28 -2.67
N ALA A 193 -0.88 1.55 -2.71
CA ALA A 193 -0.13 1.90 -1.52
C ALA A 193 0.73 3.14 -1.78
N ASN A 194 0.60 4.17 -0.94
CA ASN A 194 1.62 5.20 -0.89
C ASN A 194 2.95 4.58 -0.45
N VAL A 195 4.04 5.00 -1.09
CA VAL A 195 5.40 4.67 -0.64
C VAL A 195 5.98 5.87 0.09
N TRP A 196 6.25 5.73 1.38
CA TRP A 196 6.63 6.84 2.23
C TRP A 196 7.91 7.53 1.73
N LYS A 197 7.87 8.86 1.70
CA LYS A 197 8.93 9.76 1.16
C LYS A 197 9.12 9.75 -0.35
N THR A 198 8.18 9.17 -1.09
CA THR A 198 8.10 9.35 -2.55
C THR A 198 6.83 10.10 -2.91
N ASP A 199 6.74 10.56 -4.15
CA ASP A 199 5.50 11.06 -4.75
C ASP A 199 4.82 9.95 -5.57
N GLU A 200 4.87 8.70 -5.10
CA GLU A 200 4.45 7.53 -5.88
C GLU A 200 3.46 6.64 -5.15
N ILE A 201 2.59 6.00 -5.93
CA ILE A 201 1.71 4.92 -5.49
C ILE A 201 2.14 3.63 -6.18
N ALA A 202 2.37 2.58 -5.39
CA ALA A 202 2.54 1.22 -5.88
C ALA A 202 1.16 0.57 -6.06
N VAL A 203 0.93 -0.05 -7.21
CA VAL A 203 -0.26 -0.87 -7.46
C VAL A 203 0.15 -2.33 -7.35
N ILE A 204 -0.41 -3.05 -6.39
CA ILE A 204 0.06 -4.35 -5.92
C ILE A 204 -1.02 -5.40 -6.17
N SER A 205 -0.62 -6.54 -6.77
CA SER A 205 -1.48 -7.72 -6.85
C SER A 205 -1.58 -8.40 -5.47
N PRO A 206 -2.78 -8.58 -4.90
CA PRO A 206 -2.94 -9.24 -3.61
C PRO A 206 -2.60 -10.74 -3.67
N GLU A 207 -2.70 -11.37 -4.84
CA GLU A 207 -2.46 -12.81 -5.00
C GLU A 207 -0.99 -13.19 -4.82
N ARG A 208 -0.08 -12.31 -5.29
CA ARG A 208 1.36 -12.60 -5.35
C ARG A 208 2.23 -11.56 -4.61
N GLY A 209 1.66 -10.44 -4.19
CA GLY A 209 2.40 -9.32 -3.61
C GLY A 209 3.31 -8.60 -4.61
N GLU A 210 3.17 -8.88 -5.91
CA GLU A 210 3.96 -8.24 -6.94
C GLU A 210 3.39 -6.86 -7.28
N VAL A 211 4.25 -5.86 -7.36
CA VAL A 211 3.89 -4.56 -7.93
C VAL A 211 3.64 -4.74 -9.43
N VAL A 212 2.44 -4.41 -9.88
CA VAL A 212 1.99 -4.56 -11.27
C VAL A 212 2.00 -3.23 -12.03
N ALA A 213 2.01 -2.10 -11.32
CA ALA A 213 2.19 -0.77 -11.90
C ALA A 213 2.66 0.24 -10.84
N TRP A 214 3.21 1.34 -11.31
CA TRP A 214 3.47 2.54 -10.51
C TRP A 214 2.59 3.68 -11.00
N ILE A 215 2.23 4.60 -10.09
CA ILE A 215 1.60 5.88 -10.43
C ILE A 215 2.52 6.98 -9.89
N ASP A 216 3.09 7.76 -10.80
CA ASP A 216 3.92 8.91 -10.48
C ASP A 216 3.04 10.15 -10.31
N LEU A 217 2.96 10.65 -9.07
CA LEU A 217 2.17 11.82 -8.68
C LEU A 217 3.02 13.08 -8.48
N SER A 218 4.26 13.08 -8.99
CA SER A 218 5.12 14.26 -8.95
C SER A 218 4.43 15.47 -9.61
N GLY A 219 4.69 16.66 -9.06
CA GLY A 219 4.15 17.92 -9.58
C GLY A 219 2.71 18.26 -9.21
N LEU A 220 2.05 17.50 -8.32
CA LEU A 220 0.69 17.85 -7.83
C LEU A 220 0.65 19.21 -7.11
N LEU A 221 1.65 19.48 -6.27
CA LEU A 221 1.78 20.74 -5.54
C LEU A 221 2.60 21.75 -6.33
N THR A 222 2.22 23.02 -6.22
CA THR A 222 3.12 24.13 -6.58
C THR A 222 4.31 24.20 -5.60
N GLU A 223 5.37 24.90 -6.00
CA GLU A 223 6.56 25.08 -5.14
C GLU A 223 6.19 25.71 -3.79
N GLU A 224 5.32 26.71 -3.78
CA GLU A 224 4.88 27.38 -2.54
C GLU A 224 4.09 26.45 -1.62
N GLU A 225 3.17 25.65 -2.17
CA GLU A 225 2.42 24.67 -1.39
C GLU A 225 3.34 23.58 -0.83
N ARG A 226 4.34 23.14 -1.59
CA ARG A 226 5.31 22.14 -1.15
C ARG A 226 6.13 22.63 0.06
N LEU A 227 6.44 23.91 0.17
CA LEU A 227 7.19 24.48 1.30
C LEU A 227 6.45 24.39 2.65
N SER A 228 5.13 24.31 2.62
CA SER A 228 4.27 24.22 3.82
C SER A 228 3.67 22.82 4.04
N SER A 229 3.91 21.92 3.08
CA SER A 229 3.41 20.55 3.08
C SER A 229 4.49 19.56 3.51
N ASP A 230 4.06 18.37 3.93
CA ASP A 230 4.91 17.22 4.17
C ASP A 230 4.64 16.16 3.06
N PHE A 231 4.93 14.89 3.29
CA PHE A 231 4.85 13.85 2.26
C PHE A 231 3.41 13.57 1.74
N LEU A 232 3.34 13.16 0.46
CA LEU A 232 2.16 12.51 -0.13
C LEU A 232 1.72 11.35 0.79
N ASN A 233 0.44 11.34 1.17
CA ASN A 233 -0.17 10.28 1.98
C ASN A 233 -1.69 10.45 2.06
N GLY A 234 -2.43 9.39 1.74
CA GLY A 234 -3.90 9.40 1.70
C GLY A 234 -4.41 9.15 0.29
N ILE A 235 -5.07 8.02 0.11
CA ILE A 235 -5.67 7.55 -1.12
C ILE A 235 -7.09 7.13 -0.78
N ALA A 236 -8.07 7.68 -1.48
CA ALA A 236 -9.44 7.19 -1.42
C ALA A 236 -9.99 7.02 -2.83
N TYR A 237 -10.98 6.16 -3.00
CA TYR A 237 -11.61 5.94 -4.29
C TYR A 237 -13.07 6.39 -4.31
N ASP A 238 -13.43 7.17 -5.34
CA ASP A 238 -14.81 7.55 -5.61
C ASP A 238 -15.35 6.67 -6.77
N PRO A 239 -16.13 5.62 -6.48
CA PRO A 239 -16.59 4.67 -7.49
C PRO A 239 -17.66 5.26 -8.42
N GLU A 240 -18.36 6.33 -8.02
CA GLU A 240 -19.41 6.92 -8.86
C GLU A 240 -18.82 7.72 -10.03
N SER A 241 -17.67 8.35 -9.80
CA SER A 241 -16.96 9.12 -10.82
C SER A 241 -15.65 8.47 -11.29
N GLU A 242 -15.39 7.24 -10.84
CA GLU A 242 -14.23 6.40 -11.20
C GLU A 242 -12.87 7.12 -11.07
N ARG A 243 -12.69 7.88 -9.99
CA ARG A 243 -11.47 8.66 -9.75
C ARG A 243 -10.83 8.33 -8.41
N LEU A 244 -9.52 8.51 -8.38
CA LEU A 244 -8.76 8.55 -7.13
C LEU A 244 -8.87 9.93 -6.51
N LEU A 245 -8.97 9.98 -5.19
CA LEU A 245 -8.78 11.16 -4.37
C LEU A 245 -7.45 11.01 -3.64
N VAL A 246 -6.52 11.94 -3.88
CA VAL A 246 -5.19 11.90 -3.26
C VAL A 246 -4.87 13.21 -2.54
N THR A 247 -4.18 13.12 -1.42
CA THR A 247 -3.74 14.26 -0.61
C THR A 247 -2.39 13.96 0.04
N GLY A 248 -2.00 14.77 1.00
CA GLY A 248 -0.83 14.51 1.82
C GLY A 248 -0.89 15.19 3.17
N LYS A 249 0.16 14.92 3.94
CA LYS A 249 0.33 15.45 5.29
C LYS A 249 0.50 16.97 5.20
N LEU A 250 -0.40 17.72 5.81
CA LEU A 250 -0.44 19.19 5.80
C LEU A 250 -0.68 19.79 4.40
N TRP A 251 -1.18 19.00 3.45
CA TRP A 251 -1.50 19.53 2.11
C TRP A 251 -2.72 20.45 2.19
N PRO A 252 -2.77 21.56 1.43
CA PRO A 252 -3.93 22.45 1.43
C PRO A 252 -5.07 21.95 0.51
N LYS A 253 -4.87 20.83 -0.19
CA LYS A 253 -5.78 20.33 -1.22
C LYS A 253 -5.90 18.81 -1.22
N VAL A 254 -7.10 18.33 -1.55
CA VAL A 254 -7.33 16.97 -2.07
C VAL A 254 -7.50 17.08 -3.58
N PHE A 255 -6.82 16.22 -4.34
CA PHE A 255 -6.90 16.16 -5.78
C PHE A 255 -7.73 14.96 -6.22
N GLY A 256 -8.76 15.20 -7.03
CA GLY A 256 -9.38 14.15 -7.82
C GLY A 256 -8.56 13.92 -9.08
N ILE A 257 -8.05 12.70 -9.26
CA ILE A 257 -7.21 12.33 -10.40
C ILE A 257 -7.75 11.11 -11.15
N GLU A 258 -7.50 11.09 -12.45
CA GLU A 258 -7.62 9.91 -13.30
C GLU A 258 -6.24 9.41 -13.67
N ILE A 259 -6.05 8.09 -13.72
CA ILE A 259 -4.79 7.46 -14.11
C ILE A 259 -4.65 7.51 -15.64
N VAL A 260 -3.57 8.10 -16.12
CA VAL A 260 -3.21 8.14 -17.54
C VAL A 260 -2.14 7.09 -17.80
N LYS A 261 -2.52 6.04 -18.53
CA LYS A 261 -1.57 4.99 -18.95
C LYS A 261 -0.48 5.64 -19.81
N SER A 262 0.75 5.59 -19.31
CA SER A 262 1.94 6.03 -20.06
C SER A 262 2.68 4.81 -20.64
N GLU A 263 3.41 5.01 -21.74
CA GLU A 263 4.33 4.01 -22.31
C GLU A 263 5.68 3.94 -21.56
N GLY A 264 5.87 4.74 -20.50
CA GLY A 264 7.07 4.72 -19.68
C GLY A 264 7.14 3.47 -18.80
N SER A 265 8.31 2.83 -18.79
CA SER A 265 8.64 1.67 -17.97
C SER A 265 9.76 1.99 -16.98
N ARG A 266 9.78 1.30 -15.83
CA ARG A 266 10.96 1.29 -14.96
C ARG A 266 11.95 0.21 -15.43
N PRO A 267 13.19 0.59 -15.83
CA PRO A 267 14.24 -0.38 -16.04
C PRO A 267 14.70 -0.99 -14.70
N PHE A 268 15.30 -2.18 -14.77
CA PHE A 268 15.85 -2.90 -13.63
C PHE A 268 16.87 -2.06 -12.84
N GLY A 269 16.66 -1.92 -11.52
CA GLY A 269 17.75 -1.66 -10.56
C GLY A 269 18.20 -0.21 -10.33
N ILE A 270 17.29 0.76 -10.23
CA ILE A 270 17.66 2.09 -9.69
C ILE A 270 16.85 2.35 -8.42
N SER A 271 17.55 2.21 -7.30
CA SER A 271 17.17 2.57 -5.92
C SER A 271 17.27 4.07 -5.68
#